data_AF-A0AAV8W0K7-F1
#
_entry.id   AF-A0AAV8W0K7-F1
#
_cell.length_a   1.000
_cell.length_b   1.000
_cell.length_c   1.000
_cell.angle_alpha   90.00
_cell.angle_beta   90.00
_cell.angle_gamma   90.00
#
_symmetry.space_group_name_H-M   'P 1'
#
loop_
_entity.id
_entity.type
_entity.pdbx_description
1 polymer ?
#
loop_
_entity_poly.entity_id
_entity_poly.type
_entity_poly.pdbx_seq_one_letter_code
_entity_poly.pdbx_strand_id
1 'polypeptide(L)'
;MALIIIAALFGNLLVIVSVMRHRKLRVITNYFVVSLALADMLVAIWAMCFNFSVELTGGRWVFGYFMCDVWNSLDVYFSTASILHLCCISVDRYYAIVQPLDYPLIMTNGRLVLMLAVVWCSPAFLSFLPIFMGWYTTEEHLEFRRRNPLVCSFTVNRPYSVISSSVSFWVPGMVMIFMYYRIYVEADRQERMLYRYDIFFQ
;
A
#
# COMPACT_ATOMS: atom_id res chain seq x y z
N MET A 1 3.04 -19.09 9.28
CA MET A 1 1.96 -18.24 8.71
C MET A 1 0.94 -17.74 9.73
N ALA A 2 0.23 -18.60 10.48
CA ALA A 2 -0.87 -18.17 11.35
C ALA A 2 -0.51 -17.05 12.36
N LEU A 3 0.66 -17.12 13.02
CA LEU A 3 1.12 -16.07 13.94
C LEU A 3 1.32 -14.72 13.24
N ILE A 4 1.84 -14.72 12.02
CA ILE A 4 2.07 -13.50 11.23
C ILE A 4 0.72 -12.86 10.88
N ILE A 5 -0.27 -13.67 10.48
CA ILE A 5 -1.62 -13.20 10.16
C ILE A 5 -2.27 -12.57 11.40
N ILE A 6 -2.25 -13.27 12.54
CA ILE A 6 -2.83 -12.76 13.80
C ILE A 6 -2.15 -11.46 14.22
N ALA A 7 -0.81 -11.41 14.15
CA ALA A 7 -0.05 -10.21 14.50
C ALA A 7 -0.38 -9.03 13.56
N ALA A 8 -0.49 -9.27 12.25
CA ALA A 8 -0.86 -8.24 11.27
C ALA A 8 -2.27 -7.70 11.51
N LEU A 9 -3.25 -8.58 11.77
CA LEU A 9 -4.62 -8.17 12.06
C LEU A 9 -4.71 -7.38 13.36
N PHE A 10 -4.09 -7.90 14.42
CA PHE A 10 -4.10 -7.27 15.73
C PHE A 10 -3.38 -5.92 15.72
N GLY A 11 -2.20 -5.84 15.11
CA GLY A 11 -1.41 -4.61 15.00
C GLY A 11 -2.16 -3.50 14.27
N ASN A 12 -2.72 -3.81 13.10
CA ASN A 12 -3.49 -2.83 12.33
C ASN A 12 -4.81 -2.43 13.01
N LEU A 13 -5.48 -3.38 13.68
CA LEU A 13 -6.66 -3.07 14.50
C LEU A 13 -6.32 -2.08 15.63
N LEU A 14 -5.19 -2.27 16.33
CA LEU A 14 -4.75 -1.35 17.37
C LEU A 14 -4.50 0.06 16.83
N VAL A 15 -3.93 0.19 15.62
CA VAL A 15 -3.74 1.48 14.96
C VAL A 15 -5.08 2.19 14.76
N ILE A 16 -6.07 1.49 14.22
CA ILE A 16 -7.42 2.03 13.99
C ILE A 16 -8.06 2.46 15.32
N VAL A 17 -8.04 1.57 16.32
CA VAL A 17 -8.63 1.82 17.65
C VAL A 17 -7.96 3.01 18.33
N SER A 18 -6.63 3.14 18.22
CA SER A 18 -5.87 4.25 18.81
C SER A 18 -6.32 5.61 18.25
N VAL A 19 -6.43 5.73 16.93
CA VAL A 19 -6.89 6.96 16.26
C VAL A 19 -8.35 7.26 16.61
N MET A 20 -9.21 6.23 16.66
CA MET A 20 -10.61 6.41 17.02
C MET A 20 -10.79 6.84 18.48
N ARG A 21 -10.02 6.28 19.42
CA ARG A 21 -10.16 6.55 20.85
C ARG A 21 -9.60 7.90 21.26
N HIS A 22 -8.48 8.33 20.68
CA HIS A 22 -7.82 9.58 21.07
C HIS A 22 -8.23 10.75 20.18
N ARG A 23 -9.06 11.67 20.70
CA ARG A 23 -9.52 12.86 19.96
C ARG A 23 -8.36 13.74 19.44
N LYS A 24 -7.24 13.78 20.16
CA LYS A 24 -6.01 14.49 19.74
C LYS A 24 -5.37 13.90 18.46
N LEU A 25 -5.64 12.63 18.17
CA LEU A 25 -5.16 11.93 16.97
C LEU A 25 -6.16 12.00 15.81
N ARG A 26 -7.33 12.62 15.95
CA ARG A 26 -8.31 12.75 14.85
C ARG A 26 -7.98 13.94 13.95
N VAL A 27 -6.77 13.93 13.41
CA VAL A 27 -6.26 14.91 12.46
C VAL A 27 -6.31 14.35 11.04
N ILE A 28 -6.39 15.24 10.05
CA ILE A 28 -6.48 14.92 8.61
C ILE A 28 -5.45 13.86 8.19
N THR A 29 -4.21 14.00 8.67
CA THR A 29 -3.09 13.09 8.37
C THR A 29 -3.31 11.66 8.87
N ASN A 30 -4.00 11.47 9.99
CA ASN A 30 -4.22 10.15 10.58
C ASN A 30 -5.33 9.36 9.87
N TYR A 31 -6.15 10.01 9.02
CA TYR A 31 -7.08 9.27 8.16
C TYR A 31 -6.35 8.43 7.10
N PHE A 32 -5.21 8.90 6.57
CA PHE A 32 -4.36 8.08 5.68
C PHE A 32 -3.84 6.84 6.40
N VAL A 33 -3.42 6.98 7.65
CA VAL A 33 -2.93 5.86 8.48
C VAL A 33 -4.03 4.84 8.76
N VAL A 34 -5.25 5.29 9.06
CA VAL A 34 -6.40 4.40 9.23
C VAL A 34 -6.75 3.68 7.93
N SER A 35 -6.75 4.37 6.79
CA SER A 35 -7.00 3.77 5.48
C SER A 35 -5.93 2.73 5.12
N LEU A 36 -4.66 3.02 5.39
CA LEU A 36 -3.57 2.07 5.25
C LEU A 36 -3.74 0.84 6.15
N ALA A 37 -4.06 1.03 7.43
CA ALA A 37 -4.28 -0.07 8.37
C ALA A 37 -5.44 -0.98 7.92
N LEU A 38 -6.51 -0.40 7.36
CA LEU A 38 -7.60 -1.17 6.75
C LEU A 38 -7.13 -1.96 5.52
N ALA A 39 -6.31 -1.36 4.65
CA ALA A 39 -5.73 -2.06 3.50
C ALA A 39 -4.85 -3.24 3.94
N ASP A 40 -3.97 -3.05 4.93
CA ASP A 40 -3.08 -4.09 5.44
C ASP A 40 -3.86 -5.22 6.15
N MET A 41 -4.96 -4.91 6.86
CA MET A 41 -5.87 -5.94 7.36
C MET A 41 -6.48 -6.76 6.24
N LEU A 42 -6.89 -6.12 5.14
CA LEU A 42 -7.43 -6.82 3.99
C LEU A 42 -6.37 -7.69 3.29
N VAL A 43 -5.11 -7.25 3.19
CA VAL A 43 -3.99 -8.11 2.76
C VAL A 43 -3.90 -9.35 3.64
N ALA A 44 -3.90 -9.17 4.97
CA ALA A 44 -3.77 -10.29 5.90
C ALA A 44 -4.94 -11.29 5.79
N ILE A 45 -6.17 -10.79 5.61
CA ILE A 45 -7.37 -11.64 5.48
C ILE A 45 -7.39 -12.35 4.12
N TRP A 46 -7.12 -11.65 3.02
CA TRP A 46 -7.32 -12.18 1.68
C TRP A 46 -6.06 -12.81 1.09
N ALA A 47 -4.91 -12.14 1.14
CA ALA A 47 -3.69 -12.67 0.56
C ALA A 47 -3.13 -13.80 1.44
N MET A 48 -2.89 -13.49 2.73
CA MET A 48 -2.16 -14.41 3.61
C MET A 48 -2.99 -15.63 4.03
N CYS A 49 -4.29 -15.50 4.32
CA CYS A 49 -5.11 -16.66 4.69
C CYS A 49 -5.29 -17.65 3.54
N PHE A 50 -5.48 -17.18 2.31
CA PHE A 50 -5.57 -18.06 1.15
C PHE A 50 -4.22 -18.74 0.86
N ASN A 51 -3.10 -18.01 0.96
CA ASN A 51 -1.77 -18.59 0.84
C ASN A 51 -1.55 -19.69 1.90
N PHE A 52 -1.93 -19.43 3.15
CA PHE A 52 -1.89 -20.42 4.23
C PHE A 52 -2.78 -21.64 3.96
N SER A 53 -3.96 -21.46 3.38
CA SER A 53 -4.84 -22.57 3.00
C SER A 53 -4.20 -23.48 1.94
N VAL A 54 -3.47 -22.91 0.98
CA VAL A 54 -2.75 -23.67 -0.05
C VAL A 54 -1.60 -24.46 0.56
N GLU A 55 -0.86 -23.87 1.49
CA GLU A 55 0.21 -24.52 2.24
C GLU A 55 -0.31 -25.74 3.01
N LEU A 56 -1.45 -25.60 3.71
CA LEU A 56 -2.11 -26.69 4.43
C LEU A 56 -2.59 -27.83 3.52
N THR A 57 -2.93 -27.52 2.27
CA THR A 57 -3.42 -28.53 1.30
C THR A 57 -2.25 -29.19 0.54
N GLY A 58 -1.01 -29.02 1.02
CA GLY A 58 0.19 -29.58 0.37
C GLY A 58 0.52 -28.89 -0.95
N GLY A 59 0.24 -27.59 -1.06
CA GLY A 59 0.53 -26.79 -2.26
C GLY A 59 -0.56 -26.84 -3.34
N ARG A 60 -1.73 -27.41 -3.05
CA ARG A 60 -2.84 -27.55 -4.00
C ARG A 60 -3.87 -26.43 -3.82
N TRP A 61 -4.30 -25.85 -4.93
CA TRP A 61 -5.38 -24.87 -4.97
C TRP A 61 -6.74 -25.56 -5.17
N VAL A 62 -7.60 -25.54 -4.14
CA VAL A 62 -8.90 -26.24 -4.16
C VAL A 62 -10.10 -25.34 -4.45
N PHE A 63 -9.90 -24.04 -4.58
CA PHE A 63 -10.99 -23.05 -4.75
C PHE A 63 -11.36 -22.78 -6.22
N GLY A 64 -10.74 -23.48 -7.17
CA GLY A 64 -10.99 -23.36 -8.60
C GLY A 64 -10.37 -22.12 -9.27
N TYR A 65 -10.48 -22.06 -10.60
CA TYR A 65 -9.79 -21.07 -11.44
C TYR A 65 -10.23 -19.63 -11.14
N PHE A 66 -11.53 -19.38 -11.01
CA PHE A 66 -12.07 -18.05 -10.73
C PHE A 66 -11.55 -17.46 -9.43
N MET A 67 -11.53 -18.26 -8.34
CA MET A 67 -11.02 -17.78 -7.07
C MET A 67 -9.51 -17.54 -7.11
N CYS A 68 -8.75 -18.28 -7.93
CA CYS A 68 -7.33 -18.02 -8.14
C CYS A 68 -7.10 -16.65 -8.81
N ASP A 69 -7.94 -16.26 -9.77
CA ASP A 69 -7.85 -14.93 -10.40
C ASP A 69 -8.22 -13.81 -9.43
N VAL A 70 -9.28 -14.00 -8.65
CA VAL A 70 -9.69 -13.07 -7.60
C VAL A 70 -8.58 -12.92 -6.56
N TRP A 71 -8.00 -14.02 -6.10
CA TRP A 71 -6.91 -14.01 -5.11
C TRP A 71 -5.68 -13.28 -5.62
N ASN A 72 -5.19 -13.61 -6.82
CA ASN A 72 -4.05 -12.92 -7.43
C ASN A 72 -4.34 -11.43 -7.66
N SER A 73 -5.57 -11.10 -8.08
CA SER A 73 -5.97 -9.69 -8.27
C SER A 73 -5.95 -8.93 -6.95
N LEU A 74 -6.51 -9.51 -5.88
CA LEU A 74 -6.56 -8.89 -4.56
C LEU A 74 -5.16 -8.75 -3.94
N ASP A 75 -4.28 -9.73 -4.12
CA ASP A 75 -2.91 -9.70 -3.61
C ASP A 75 -2.11 -8.53 -4.22
N VAL A 76 -2.14 -8.41 -5.55
CA VAL A 76 -1.49 -7.29 -6.26
C VAL A 76 -2.17 -5.95 -5.90
N TYR A 77 -3.50 -5.94 -5.84
CA TYR A 77 -4.30 -4.75 -5.54
C TYR A 77 -3.95 -4.17 -4.17
N PHE A 78 -4.06 -4.97 -3.11
CA PHE A 78 -3.84 -4.48 -1.76
C PHE A 78 -2.37 -4.13 -1.50
N SER A 79 -1.43 -4.93 -2.02
CA SER A 79 0.00 -4.63 -1.91
C SER A 79 0.35 -3.28 -2.57
N THR A 80 -0.20 -3.03 -3.76
CA THR A 80 -0.01 -1.77 -4.48
C THR A 80 -0.69 -0.60 -3.75
N ALA A 81 -1.91 -0.82 -3.23
CA ALA A 81 -2.61 0.18 -2.44
C ALA A 81 -1.83 0.57 -1.18
N SER A 82 -1.22 -0.38 -0.45
CA SER A 82 -0.42 -0.08 0.74
C SER A 82 0.80 0.78 0.41
N ILE A 83 1.52 0.49 -0.68
CA ILE A 83 2.68 1.31 -1.11
C ILE A 83 2.24 2.73 -1.51
N LEU A 84 1.13 2.87 -2.24
CA LEU A 84 0.61 4.18 -2.63
C LEU A 84 0.10 4.98 -1.42
N HIS A 85 -0.50 4.33 -0.42
CA HIS A 85 -0.83 4.96 0.86
C HIS A 85 0.43 5.47 1.57
N LEU A 86 1.50 4.66 1.65
CA LEU A 86 2.78 5.09 2.24
C LEU A 86 3.38 6.29 1.50
N CYS A 87 3.31 6.28 0.16
CA CYS A 87 3.73 7.41 -0.67
C CYS A 87 2.89 8.67 -0.41
N CYS A 88 1.57 8.54 -0.24
CA CYS A 88 0.72 9.66 0.14
C CYS A 88 1.07 10.20 1.52
N ILE A 89 1.36 9.32 2.49
CA ILE A 89 1.81 9.71 3.83
C ILE A 89 3.16 10.44 3.76
N SER A 90 4.11 9.99 2.93
CA SER A 90 5.40 10.68 2.80
C SER A 90 5.26 12.08 2.21
N VAL A 91 4.37 12.25 1.21
CA VAL A 91 4.08 13.56 0.61
C VAL A 91 3.38 14.48 1.61
N ASP A 92 2.39 13.96 2.35
CA ASP A 92 1.71 14.68 3.42
C ASP A 92 2.70 15.20 4.47
N ARG A 93 3.61 14.33 4.94
CA ARG A 93 4.65 14.69 5.91
C ARG A 93 5.64 15.70 5.37
N TYR A 94 6.00 15.59 4.09
CA TYR A 94 6.85 16.57 3.44
C TYR A 94 6.23 17.97 3.50
N TYR A 95 4.97 18.13 3.09
CA TYR A 95 4.31 19.44 3.15
C TYR A 95 4.17 19.95 4.59
N ALA A 96 3.83 19.07 5.54
CA ALA A 96 3.67 19.45 6.94
C ALA A 96 4.98 19.95 7.60
N ILE A 97 6.12 19.35 7.28
CA ILE A 97 7.42 19.64 7.90
C ILE A 97 8.17 20.74 7.16
N VAL A 98 8.22 20.66 5.82
CA VAL A 98 9.02 21.56 4.97
C VAL A 98 8.30 22.87 4.69
N GLN A 99 6.96 22.86 4.59
CA GLN A 99 6.15 24.03 4.25
C GLN A 99 4.97 24.21 5.23
N PRO A 100 5.23 24.41 6.54
CA PRO A 100 4.18 24.42 7.56
C PRO A 100 3.15 25.56 7.39
N LEU A 101 3.55 26.70 6.79
CA LEU A 101 2.66 27.84 6.55
C LEU A 101 1.68 27.59 5.39
N ASP A 102 2.14 26.92 4.34
CA ASP A 102 1.31 26.62 3.16
C ASP A 102 0.52 25.31 3.32
N TYR A 103 0.93 24.44 4.24
CA TYR A 103 0.28 23.16 4.52
C TYR A 103 -1.26 23.24 4.64
N PRO A 104 -1.87 24.12 5.46
CA PRO A 104 -3.33 24.18 5.58
C PRO A 104 -4.04 24.67 4.29
N LEU A 105 -3.33 25.37 3.41
CA LEU A 105 -3.86 25.82 2.11
C LEU A 105 -3.74 24.71 1.05
N ILE A 106 -2.66 23.91 1.10
CA ILE A 106 -2.37 22.84 0.14
C ILE A 106 -3.17 21.57 0.46
N MET A 107 -3.19 21.15 1.73
CA MET A 107 -3.82 19.92 2.21
C MET A 107 -5.22 20.19 2.72
N THR A 108 -6.17 20.23 1.79
CA THR A 108 -7.60 20.36 2.07
C THR A 108 -8.28 18.99 2.18
N ASN A 109 -9.44 18.93 2.85
CA ASN A 109 -10.25 17.71 2.93
C ASN A 109 -10.61 17.15 1.55
N GLY A 110 -10.88 18.03 0.56
CA GLY A 110 -11.18 17.61 -0.81
C GLY A 110 -9.99 16.94 -1.48
N ARG A 111 -8.78 17.48 -1.30
CA ARG A 111 -7.56 16.88 -1.85
C ARG A 111 -7.24 15.53 -1.17
N LEU A 112 -7.48 15.41 0.13
CA LEU A 112 -7.33 14.14 0.85
C LEU A 112 -8.27 13.07 0.29
N VAL A 113 -9.56 13.40 0.12
CA VAL A 113 -10.54 12.46 -0.43
C VAL A 113 -10.15 12.08 -1.86
N LEU A 114 -9.69 13.02 -2.67
CA LEU A 114 -9.19 12.75 -4.02
C LEU A 114 -7.96 11.82 -3.99
N MET A 115 -6.99 12.07 -3.11
CA MET A 115 -5.80 11.22 -2.97
C MET A 115 -6.19 9.79 -2.56
N LEU A 116 -7.06 9.64 -1.55
CA LEU A 116 -7.57 8.33 -1.16
C LEU A 116 -8.32 7.64 -2.31
N ALA A 117 -9.18 8.37 -3.03
CA ALA A 117 -9.88 7.82 -4.17
C ALA A 117 -8.91 7.32 -5.25
N VAL A 118 -7.86 8.09 -5.57
CA VAL A 118 -6.81 7.67 -6.50
C VAL A 118 -6.10 6.42 -5.99
N VAL A 119 -5.71 6.38 -4.72
CA VAL A 119 -5.00 5.25 -4.12
C VAL A 119 -5.83 3.97 -4.10
N TRP A 120 -7.15 4.07 -3.93
CA TRP A 120 -8.04 2.91 -3.97
C TRP A 120 -8.40 2.51 -5.41
N CYS A 121 -8.62 3.47 -6.31
CA CYS A 121 -9.04 3.18 -7.68
C CYS A 121 -7.89 2.77 -8.60
N SER A 122 -6.71 3.41 -8.51
CA SER A 122 -5.61 3.15 -9.45
C SER A 122 -5.10 1.70 -9.39
N PRO A 123 -4.92 1.08 -8.20
CA PRO A 123 -4.55 -0.33 -8.12
C PRO A 123 -5.69 -1.22 -8.62
N ALA A 124 -6.96 -0.84 -8.39
CA ALA A 124 -8.09 -1.63 -8.87
C ALA A 124 -8.04 -1.75 -10.40
N PHE A 125 -7.80 -0.63 -11.09
CA PHE A 125 -7.66 -0.63 -12.55
C PHE A 125 -6.43 -1.39 -13.02
N LEU A 126 -5.28 -1.25 -12.35
CA LEU A 126 -4.04 -1.94 -12.74
C LEU A 126 -4.07 -3.45 -12.50
N SER A 127 -4.76 -3.91 -11.45
CA SER A 127 -4.81 -5.32 -11.10
C SER A 127 -6.01 -6.02 -11.74
N PHE A 128 -7.23 -5.52 -11.53
CA PHE A 128 -8.44 -6.23 -11.99
C PHE A 128 -8.57 -6.22 -13.52
N LEU A 129 -8.30 -5.10 -14.21
CA LEU A 129 -8.49 -5.08 -15.68
C LEU A 129 -7.58 -6.10 -16.39
N PRO A 130 -6.25 -6.12 -16.19
CA PRO A 130 -5.39 -7.03 -16.95
C PRO A 130 -5.57 -8.49 -16.55
N ILE A 131 -5.98 -8.77 -15.31
CA ILE A 131 -6.23 -10.14 -14.84
C ILE A 131 -7.54 -10.69 -15.41
N PHE A 132 -8.65 -9.94 -15.29
CA PHE A 132 -9.94 -10.38 -15.82
C PHE A 132 -10.01 -10.37 -17.35
N MET A 133 -9.27 -9.48 -18.02
CA MET A 133 -9.15 -9.48 -19.49
C MET A 133 -8.11 -10.49 -20.00
N GLY A 134 -7.37 -11.17 -19.11
CA GLY A 134 -6.35 -12.16 -19.47
C GLY A 134 -5.06 -11.57 -20.06
N TRP A 135 -4.93 -10.24 -20.13
CA TRP A 135 -3.76 -9.55 -20.70
C TRP A 135 -2.50 -9.63 -19.85
N TYR A 136 -2.62 -10.05 -18.58
CA TYR A 136 -1.48 -10.17 -17.68
C TYR A 136 -0.54 -11.33 -18.03
N THR A 137 -1.00 -12.33 -18.81
CA THR A 137 -0.28 -13.58 -19.09
C THR A 137 -0.31 -13.95 -20.58
N THR A 138 0.30 -15.08 -20.97
CA THR A 138 0.28 -15.60 -22.36
C THR A 138 -0.83 -16.65 -22.54
N GLU A 139 -1.30 -16.85 -23.77
CA GLU A 139 -2.33 -17.86 -24.09
C GLU A 139 -1.92 -19.27 -23.67
N GLU A 140 -0.65 -19.63 -23.86
CA GLU A 140 -0.09 -20.92 -23.42
C GLU A 140 -0.25 -21.15 -21.91
N HIS A 141 -0.04 -20.10 -21.09
CA HIS A 141 -0.23 -20.19 -19.65
C HIS A 141 -1.70 -20.27 -19.26
N LEU A 142 -2.61 -19.63 -19.99
CA LEU A 142 -4.05 -19.78 -19.78
C LEU A 142 -4.50 -21.21 -20.07
N GLU A 143 -3.99 -21.83 -21.13
CA GLU A 143 -4.26 -23.24 -21.44
C GLU A 143 -3.69 -24.19 -20.38
N PHE A 144 -2.47 -23.95 -19.91
CA PHE A 144 -1.87 -24.73 -18.83
C PHE A 144 -2.72 -24.69 -17.56
N ARG A 145 -3.23 -23.51 -17.17
CA ARG A 145 -4.11 -23.36 -16.01
C ARG A 145 -5.45 -24.08 -16.19
N ARG A 146 -6.01 -24.09 -17.41
CA ARG A 146 -7.23 -24.83 -17.72
C ARG A 146 -7.04 -26.34 -17.57
N ARG A 147 -5.86 -26.87 -17.92
CA ARG A 147 -5.50 -28.29 -17.78
C ARG A 147 -5.12 -28.67 -16.34
N ASN A 148 -4.63 -27.72 -15.54
CA ASN A 148 -4.15 -27.95 -14.18
C ASN A 148 -4.91 -27.11 -13.15
N PRO A 149 -6.20 -27.42 -12.86
CA PRO A 149 -7.05 -26.59 -12.00
C PRO A 149 -6.59 -26.57 -10.53
N LEU A 150 -5.76 -27.53 -10.12
CA LEU A 150 -5.19 -27.62 -8.77
C LEU A 150 -3.95 -26.74 -8.57
N VAL A 151 -3.46 -26.07 -9.63
CA VAL A 151 -2.26 -25.23 -9.58
C VAL A 151 -2.67 -23.77 -9.84
N CYS A 152 -2.46 -22.92 -8.85
CA CYS A 152 -2.64 -21.47 -8.98
C CYS A 152 -1.26 -20.79 -9.12
N SER A 153 -0.74 -20.73 -10.35
CA SER A 153 0.54 -20.07 -10.64
C SER A 153 0.32 -18.67 -11.24
N PHE A 154 0.88 -17.65 -10.60
CA PHE A 154 0.84 -16.27 -11.10
C PHE A 154 2.01 -16.00 -12.05
N THR A 155 1.87 -16.41 -13.31
CA THR A 155 2.88 -16.16 -14.34
C THR A 155 2.47 -14.99 -15.22
N VAL A 156 3.26 -13.92 -15.18
CA VAL A 156 2.99 -12.67 -15.90
C VAL A 156 3.85 -12.56 -17.16
N ASN A 157 3.33 -11.88 -18.19
CA ASN A 157 4.13 -11.52 -19.35
C ASN A 157 5.10 -10.37 -19.02
N ARG A 158 6.18 -10.24 -19.81
CA ARG A 158 7.18 -9.18 -19.62
C ARG A 158 6.59 -7.76 -19.61
N PRO A 159 5.73 -7.34 -20.55
CA PRO A 159 5.23 -5.96 -20.56
C PRO A 159 4.38 -5.64 -19.33
N TYR A 160 3.48 -6.53 -18.92
CA TYR A 160 2.70 -6.37 -17.69
C TYR A 160 3.62 -6.33 -16.47
N SER A 161 4.59 -7.24 -16.37
CA SER A 161 5.53 -7.27 -15.25
C SER A 161 6.30 -5.95 -15.09
N VAL A 162 6.77 -5.36 -16.20
CA VAL A 162 7.52 -4.10 -16.18
C VAL A 162 6.61 -2.92 -15.83
N ILE A 163 5.46 -2.79 -16.48
CA ILE A 163 4.51 -1.69 -16.24
C ILE A 163 3.97 -1.76 -14.81
N SER A 164 3.47 -2.94 -14.39
CA SER A 164 2.92 -3.16 -13.06
C SER A 164 3.94 -2.89 -11.97
N SER A 165 5.18 -3.41 -12.09
CA SER A 165 6.22 -3.17 -11.09
C SER A 165 6.65 -1.70 -11.05
N SER A 166 6.70 -1.03 -12.21
CA SER A 166 7.08 0.39 -12.28
C SER A 166 6.09 1.27 -11.55
N VAL A 167 4.79 1.08 -11.82
CA VAL A 167 3.73 1.90 -11.21
C VAL A 167 3.51 1.54 -9.75
N SER A 168 3.63 0.26 -9.39
CA SER A 168 3.29 -0.21 -8.04
C SER A 168 4.43 -0.08 -7.04
N PHE A 169 5.69 -0.12 -7.49
CA PHE A 169 6.86 -0.15 -6.61
C PHE A 169 7.89 0.93 -6.92
N TRP A 170 8.38 1.00 -8.17
CA TRP A 170 9.52 1.88 -8.49
C TRP A 170 9.16 3.36 -8.41
N VAL A 171 8.07 3.79 -9.04
CA VAL A 171 7.65 5.20 -9.03
C VAL A 171 7.30 5.65 -7.60
N PRO A 172 6.44 4.96 -6.84
CA PRO A 172 6.16 5.32 -5.45
C PRO A 172 7.43 5.28 -4.57
N GLY A 173 8.29 4.28 -4.78
CA GLY A 173 9.55 4.14 -4.03
C GLY A 173 10.50 5.31 -4.25
N MET A 174 10.70 5.75 -5.49
CA MET A 174 11.52 6.92 -5.81
C MET A 174 10.94 8.19 -5.20
N VAL A 175 9.61 8.38 -5.26
CA VAL A 175 8.93 9.53 -4.64
C VAL A 175 9.14 9.51 -3.13
N MET A 176 8.93 8.37 -2.47
CA MET A 176 9.16 8.23 -1.03
C MET A 176 10.60 8.58 -0.64
N ILE A 177 11.60 8.01 -1.32
CA ILE A 177 13.02 8.27 -1.04
C ILE A 177 13.33 9.76 -1.18
N PHE A 178 12.87 10.39 -2.26
CA PHE A 178 13.09 11.81 -2.48
C PHE A 178 12.41 12.68 -1.40
N MET A 179 11.15 12.39 -1.06
CA MET A 179 10.42 13.12 -0.01
C MET A 179 11.10 12.97 1.36
N TYR A 180 11.47 11.74 1.75
CA TYR A 180 12.14 11.49 3.02
C TYR A 180 13.52 12.13 3.11
N TYR A 181 14.28 12.12 2.02
CA TYR A 181 15.55 12.84 1.96
C TYR A 181 15.37 14.34 2.22
N ARG A 182 14.37 14.96 1.59
CA ARG A 182 14.07 16.38 1.81
C ARG A 182 13.60 16.67 3.24
N ILE A 183 12.77 15.81 3.80
CA ILE A 183 12.35 15.89 5.21
C ILE A 183 13.56 15.85 6.14
N TYR A 184 14.49 14.91 5.90
CA TYR A 184 15.70 14.77 6.70
C TYR A 184 16.56 16.04 6.68
N VAL A 185 16.78 16.61 5.49
CA VAL A 185 17.58 17.85 5.34
C VAL A 185 16.94 19.02 6.09
N GLU A 186 15.63 19.18 6.02
CA GLU A 186 14.95 20.28 6.72
C GLU A 186 14.88 20.07 8.23
N ALA A 187 14.73 18.83 8.69
CA ALA A 187 14.79 18.49 10.12
C ALA A 187 16.16 18.84 10.73
N ASP A 188 17.24 18.45 10.06
CA ASP A 188 18.61 18.77 10.47
C ASP A 188 18.92 20.28 10.37
N ARG A 189 18.28 21.00 9.43
CA ARG A 189 18.35 22.47 9.38
C ARG A 189 17.65 23.11 10.58
N GLN A 190 16.46 22.63 10.96
CA GLN A 190 15.72 23.13 12.11
C GLN A 190 16.50 22.91 13.42
N GLU A 191 17.07 21.72 13.60
CA GLU A 191 17.92 21.41 14.76
C GLU A 191 19.11 22.37 14.88
N ARG A 192 19.84 22.61 13.78
CA ARG A 192 20.96 23.55 13.77
C ARG A 192 20.56 24.99 14.06
N MET A 193 19.35 25.41 13.67
CA MET A 193 18.82 26.74 14.02
C MET A 193 18.48 26.85 15.51
N LEU A 194 17.93 25.78 16.11
CA LEU A 194 17.64 25.74 17.55
C LEU A 194 18.95 25.84 18.36
N TYR A 195 19.97 25.04 18.03
CA TYR A 195 21.28 25.14 18.70
C TYR A 195 21.92 26.51 18.59
N ARG A 196 21.81 27.19 17.44
CA ARG A 196 22.33 28.55 17.27
C ARG A 196 21.57 29.57 18.11
N TYR A 197 20.27 29.39 18.27
CA TYR A 197 19.44 30.26 19.11
C TYR A 197 19.83 30.11 20.58
N ASP A 198 19.99 28.87 21.05
CA ASP A 198 20.42 28.59 22.44
C ASP A 198 21.79 29.19 22.77
N ILE A 199 22.75 29.11 21.83
CA ILE A 199 24.08 29.73 22.00
C ILE A 199 24.01 31.27 22.04
N PHE A 200 23.08 31.89 21.30
CA PHE A 200 22.97 33.35 21.26
C PHE A 200 22.33 33.95 22.53
N PHE A 201 21.53 33.15 23.25
CA PHE A 201 20.83 33.58 24.47
C PHE A 201 21.53 33.19 25.78
N GLN A 202 22.75 32.65 25.70
CA GLN A 202 23.59 32.28 26.84
C GLN A 202 24.82 33.19 26.93
#